data_AF-D8Q0M5-F1
#
_entry.id   AF-D8Q0M5-F1
#
_cell.length_a   1.000
_cell.length_b   1.000
_cell.length_c   1.000
_cell.angle_alpha   90.00
_cell.angle_beta   90.00
_cell.angle_gamma   90.00
#
_symmetry.space_group_name_H-M   'P 1'
#
loop_
_entity.id
_entity.type
_entity.pdbx_description
1 polymer ?
#
loop_
_entity_poly.entity_id
_entity_poly.type
_entity_poly.pdbx_seq_one_letter_code
_entity_poly.pdbx_strand_id
1 'polypeptide(L)'
;APGEEALEDELVVFGSGTEHQSLYQQLTDEADEAWKDLYDPSIVRLSRDEAVLLPNRTHPITIGMDGYLGQLDVFHQLHCLNYLRMSLSPERYKPIIRADLLEYEHLNHCIDSIRQSLMCSSDISVNVWQWSEHYEFVAGRVNVAHSCRNFDKLKEWTRERMAPEHPIEIYEHVENDLPYPPVYHSAAE
;
A
#
# COMPACT_ATOMS: atom_id res chain seq x y z
N ALA A 1 7.48 -4.48 -16.11
CA ALA A 1 6.56 -4.98 -15.08
C ALA A 1 5.23 -4.24 -15.23
N PRO A 2 4.07 -4.85 -14.92
CA PRO A 2 2.79 -4.13 -14.95
C PRO A 2 2.85 -2.85 -14.11
N GLY A 3 2.44 -1.71 -14.66
CA GLY A 3 2.43 -0.42 -13.97
C GLY A 3 3.70 0.41 -14.15
N GLU A 4 4.73 -0.09 -14.85
CA GLU A 4 5.92 0.71 -15.18
C GLU A 4 5.59 1.95 -16.01
N GLU A 5 4.56 1.89 -16.86
CA GLU A 5 4.12 3.02 -17.67
C GLU A 5 3.54 4.19 -16.85
N ALA A 6 3.19 3.94 -15.59
CA ALA A 6 2.67 4.96 -14.66
C ALA A 6 3.77 5.53 -13.75
N LEU A 7 5.02 5.09 -13.91
CA LEU A 7 6.14 5.61 -13.13
C LEU A 7 6.55 6.99 -13.63
N GLU A 8 6.18 7.99 -12.86
CA GLU A 8 6.64 9.37 -13.00
C GLU A 8 7.19 9.83 -11.65
N ASP A 9 8.28 10.58 -11.65
CA ASP A 9 8.86 11.12 -10.41
C ASP A 9 8.44 12.58 -10.23
N GLU A 10 8.18 12.98 -8.99
CA GLU A 10 7.85 14.36 -8.61
C GLU A 10 8.56 14.78 -7.32
N LEU A 11 8.75 16.09 -7.17
CA LEU A 11 9.27 16.65 -5.93
C LEU A 11 8.13 17.01 -4.98
N VAL A 12 8.10 16.37 -3.82
CA VAL A 12 7.09 16.61 -2.79
C VAL A 12 7.78 17.12 -1.53
N VAL A 13 7.27 18.20 -0.95
CA VAL A 13 7.70 18.65 0.38
C VAL A 13 6.74 18.06 1.40
N PHE A 14 7.26 17.24 2.31
CA PHE A 14 6.41 16.61 3.32
C PHE A 14 5.93 17.64 4.35
N GLY A 15 4.68 17.47 4.81
CA GLY A 15 4.18 18.22 5.97
C GLY A 15 4.81 17.68 7.24
N SER A 16 5.22 18.57 8.17
CA SER A 16 5.76 18.13 9.47
C SER A 16 4.72 17.46 10.36
N GLY A 17 3.44 17.75 10.15
CA GLY A 17 2.32 17.23 10.92
C GLY A 17 2.25 17.73 12.38
N THR A 18 3.24 18.48 12.84
CA THR A 18 3.35 19.00 14.22
C THR A 18 2.88 20.45 14.34
N GLU A 19 3.10 21.26 13.30
CA GLU A 19 2.64 22.66 13.26
C GLU A 19 1.20 22.76 12.70
N HIS A 20 0.90 21.97 11.67
CA HIS A 20 -0.42 21.87 11.06
C HIS A 20 -0.72 20.39 10.82
N GLN A 21 -1.82 19.90 11.40
CA GLN A 21 -2.28 18.53 11.18
C GLN A 21 -2.90 18.40 9.79
N SER A 22 -2.45 17.39 9.04
CA SER A 22 -3.12 16.97 7.81
C SER A 22 -4.46 16.29 8.10
N LEU A 23 -5.32 16.19 7.07
CA LEU A 23 -6.56 15.41 7.14
C LEU A 23 -6.29 13.97 7.62
N TYR A 24 -5.22 13.34 7.13
CA TYR A 24 -4.84 11.96 7.45
C TYR A 24 -4.41 11.73 8.91
N GLN A 25 -4.16 12.80 9.68
CA GLN A 25 -3.84 12.72 11.11
C GLN A 25 -5.09 12.81 12.02
N GLN A 26 -6.25 13.11 11.45
CA GLN A 26 -7.48 13.30 12.21
C GLN A 26 -8.21 11.97 12.45
N LEU A 27 -9.11 11.95 13.45
CA LEU A 27 -9.96 10.81 13.79
C LEU A 27 -11.43 11.13 13.48
N THR A 28 -11.69 11.57 12.25
CA THR A 28 -13.01 11.96 11.73
C THR A 28 -13.48 11.02 10.62
N ASP A 29 -14.78 11.03 10.32
CA ASP A 29 -15.33 10.24 9.19
C ASP A 29 -14.72 10.67 7.86
N GLU A 30 -14.43 11.97 7.70
CA GLU A 30 -13.75 12.52 6.51
C GLU A 30 -12.33 11.98 6.37
N ALA A 31 -11.58 11.88 7.47
CA ALA A 31 -10.25 11.27 7.46
C ALA A 31 -10.33 9.78 7.12
N ASP A 32 -11.30 9.05 7.68
CA ASP A 32 -11.49 7.63 7.39
C ASP A 32 -11.82 7.38 5.91
N GLU A 33 -12.61 8.25 5.28
CA GLU A 33 -12.89 8.18 3.84
C GLU A 33 -11.66 8.53 3.00
N ALA A 34 -10.94 9.60 3.36
CA ALA A 34 -9.70 9.97 2.68
C ALA A 34 -8.66 8.84 2.72
N TRP A 35 -8.55 8.13 3.84
CA TRP A 35 -7.67 6.97 3.96
C TRP A 35 -8.11 5.80 3.08
N LYS A 36 -9.41 5.51 2.99
CA LYS A 36 -9.91 4.45 2.09
C LYS A 36 -9.64 4.77 0.63
N ASP A 37 -9.89 6.01 0.23
CA ASP A 37 -9.65 6.48 -1.14
C ASP A 37 -8.18 6.35 -1.55
N LEU A 38 -7.21 6.28 -0.62
CA LEU A 38 -5.81 6.03 -0.98
C LEU A 38 -5.58 4.64 -1.59
N TYR A 39 -6.34 3.62 -1.20
CA TYR A 39 -6.10 2.23 -1.61
C TYR A 39 -7.31 1.53 -2.24
N ASP A 40 -8.43 2.22 -2.40
CA ASP A 40 -9.62 1.70 -3.07
C ASP A 40 -9.80 2.39 -4.43
N PRO A 41 -9.83 1.65 -5.55
CA PRO A 41 -9.59 0.20 -5.73
C PRO A 41 -8.09 -0.17 -5.65
N SER A 42 -7.76 -1.37 -5.16
CA SER A 42 -6.37 -1.87 -5.18
C SER A 42 -6.18 -3.11 -6.07
N ILE A 43 -7.25 -3.84 -6.37
CA ILE A 43 -7.16 -5.06 -7.18
C ILE A 43 -7.35 -4.72 -8.65
N VAL A 44 -6.35 -5.06 -9.45
CA VAL A 44 -6.34 -4.86 -10.89
C VAL A 44 -6.50 -6.17 -11.63
N ARG A 45 -7.01 -6.07 -12.86
CA ARG A 45 -6.97 -7.10 -13.87
C ARG A 45 -5.66 -6.99 -14.65
N LEU A 46 -4.95 -8.10 -14.71
CA LEU A 46 -3.82 -8.32 -15.61
C LEU A 46 -4.26 -9.19 -16.79
N SER A 47 -3.77 -8.86 -17.98
CA SER A 47 -3.84 -9.77 -19.12
C SER A 47 -2.95 -10.99 -18.88
N ARG A 48 -3.15 -12.06 -19.67
CA ARG A 48 -2.28 -13.23 -19.62
C ARG A 48 -0.84 -12.88 -19.96
N ASP A 49 -0.63 -12.04 -20.97
CA ASP A 49 0.71 -11.65 -21.43
C ASP A 49 1.49 -10.86 -20.36
N GLU A 50 0.79 -10.11 -19.50
CA GLU A 50 1.38 -9.47 -18.32
C GLU A 50 1.62 -10.48 -17.19
N ALA A 51 0.64 -11.34 -16.91
CA ALA A 51 0.68 -12.28 -15.80
C ALA A 51 1.79 -13.33 -15.95
N VAL A 52 2.11 -13.77 -17.18
CA VAL A 52 3.22 -14.72 -17.43
C VAL A 52 4.61 -14.12 -17.18
N LEU A 53 4.72 -12.79 -17.11
CA LEU A 53 5.98 -12.09 -16.82
C LEU A 53 6.21 -11.90 -15.33
N LEU A 54 5.22 -12.20 -14.49
CA LEU A 54 5.35 -12.06 -13.04
C LEU A 54 6.32 -13.11 -12.47
N PRO A 55 7.08 -12.75 -11.43
CA PRO A 55 7.97 -13.70 -10.76
C PRO A 55 7.21 -14.84 -10.06
N ASN A 56 5.95 -14.61 -9.69
CA ASN A 56 5.08 -15.58 -9.04
C ASN A 56 3.77 -15.72 -9.83
N ARG A 57 3.18 -16.92 -9.86
CA ARG A 57 1.83 -17.10 -10.42
C ARG A 57 0.83 -16.33 -9.58
N THR A 58 -0.17 -15.78 -10.26
CA THR A 58 -1.34 -15.16 -9.63
C THR A 58 -2.62 -15.89 -10.05
N HIS A 59 -3.72 -15.65 -9.34
CA HIS A 59 -4.99 -16.34 -9.53
C HIS A 59 -5.76 -15.79 -10.75
N PRO A 60 -6.40 -16.63 -11.57
CA PRO A 60 -7.30 -16.17 -12.62
C PRO A 60 -8.54 -15.48 -12.03
N ILE A 61 -9.07 -14.48 -12.72
CA ILE A 61 -10.39 -13.91 -12.44
C ILE A 61 -11.43 -14.92 -12.93
N THR A 62 -12.43 -15.23 -12.09
CA THR A 62 -13.44 -16.26 -12.39
C THR A 62 -14.83 -15.67 -12.59
N ILE A 63 -15.05 -14.41 -12.21
CA ILE A 63 -16.34 -13.73 -12.28
C ILE A 63 -16.20 -12.43 -13.08
N GLY A 64 -17.13 -12.20 -14.00
CA GLY A 64 -17.33 -10.92 -14.69
C GLY A 64 -16.38 -10.66 -15.88
N MET A 65 -15.13 -11.14 -15.87
CA MET A 65 -14.20 -10.96 -17.00
C MET A 65 -12.99 -11.90 -16.99
N ASP A 66 -12.38 -12.14 -18.15
CA ASP A 66 -11.23 -13.06 -18.29
C ASP A 66 -9.89 -12.40 -17.96
N GLY A 67 -9.16 -12.79 -16.93
CA GLY A 67 -7.83 -12.22 -16.69
C GLY A 67 -7.20 -12.81 -15.44
N TYR A 68 -6.24 -12.11 -14.86
CA TYR A 68 -5.63 -12.51 -13.60
C TYR A 68 -5.64 -11.36 -12.61
N LEU A 69 -5.70 -11.70 -11.33
CA LEU A 69 -5.64 -10.72 -10.26
C LEU A 69 -4.22 -10.14 -10.15
N GLY A 70 -4.13 -8.85 -9.91
CA GLY A 70 -2.92 -8.18 -9.51
C GLY A 70 -3.23 -7.14 -8.45
N GLN A 71 -2.20 -6.71 -7.73
CA GLN A 71 -2.27 -5.59 -6.80
C GLN A 71 -0.90 -4.93 -6.77
N LEU A 72 -0.84 -3.61 -6.90
CA LEU A 72 0.40 -2.88 -6.64
C LEU A 72 0.63 -2.83 -5.13
N ASP A 73 1.84 -3.18 -4.71
CA ASP A 73 2.19 -3.34 -3.29
C ASP A 73 1.91 -2.07 -2.46
N VAL A 74 2.11 -0.88 -3.03
CA VAL A 74 1.85 0.41 -2.35
C VAL A 74 0.44 0.51 -1.77
N PHE A 75 -0.58 -0.02 -2.45
CA PHE A 75 -1.95 0.02 -1.94
C PHE A 75 -2.19 -0.99 -0.80
N HIS A 76 -1.52 -2.14 -0.85
CA HIS A 76 -1.50 -3.08 0.28
C HIS A 76 -0.79 -2.43 1.49
N GLN A 77 0.35 -1.75 1.29
CA GLN A 77 1.03 -1.05 2.38
C GLN A 77 0.18 0.07 2.98
N LEU A 78 -0.56 0.83 2.16
CA LEU A 78 -1.48 1.87 2.64
C LEU A 78 -2.67 1.29 3.41
N HIS A 79 -3.20 0.15 2.96
CA HIS A 79 -4.20 -0.61 3.72
C HIS A 79 -3.67 -1.05 5.08
N CYS A 80 -2.48 -1.67 5.13
CA CYS A 80 -1.82 -2.08 6.36
C CYS A 80 -1.56 -0.88 7.31
N LEU A 81 -1.12 0.26 6.77
CA LEU A 81 -0.87 1.47 7.56
C LEU A 81 -2.16 2.07 8.11
N ASN A 82 -3.24 2.08 7.33
CA ASN A 82 -4.57 2.49 7.78
C ASN A 82 -5.06 1.57 8.92
N TYR A 83 -4.86 0.26 8.77
CA TYR A 83 -5.22 -0.73 9.78
C TYR A 83 -4.47 -0.50 11.10
N LEU A 84 -3.16 -0.24 11.01
CA LEU A 84 -2.34 0.17 12.15
C LEU A 84 -2.86 1.47 12.79
N ARG A 85 -3.16 2.52 11.99
CA ARG A 85 -3.76 3.78 12.51
C ARG A 85 -5.02 3.48 13.33
N MET A 86 -5.92 2.68 12.78
CA MET A 86 -7.19 2.36 13.43
C MET A 86 -7.00 1.57 14.73
N SER A 87 -6.03 0.65 14.78
CA SER A 87 -5.73 -0.13 16.00
C SER A 87 -5.23 0.74 17.17
N LEU A 88 -4.63 1.90 16.89
CA LEU A 88 -4.20 2.87 17.90
C LEU A 88 -5.37 3.64 18.54
N SER A 89 -6.58 3.58 17.97
CA SER A 89 -7.78 4.28 18.48
C SER A 89 -8.95 3.30 18.71
N PRO A 90 -8.78 2.30 19.60
CA PRO A 90 -9.74 1.22 19.76
C PRO A 90 -11.13 1.69 20.21
N GLU A 91 -11.23 2.81 20.95
CA GLU A 91 -12.55 3.33 21.35
C GLU A 91 -13.42 3.77 20.18
N ARG A 92 -12.82 4.15 19.05
CA ARG A 92 -13.53 4.47 17.80
C ARG A 92 -13.73 3.25 16.93
N TYR A 93 -12.72 2.39 16.83
CA TYR A 93 -12.67 1.32 15.82
C TYR A 93 -12.91 -0.11 16.35
N LYS A 94 -13.21 -0.30 17.64
CA LYS A 94 -13.61 -1.58 18.25
C LYS A 94 -14.64 -2.40 17.45
N PRO A 95 -15.65 -1.81 16.77
CA PRO A 95 -16.59 -2.58 15.96
C PRO A 95 -15.96 -3.19 14.69
N ILE A 96 -14.86 -2.61 14.23
CA ILE A 96 -14.19 -2.93 12.97
C ILE A 96 -12.97 -3.82 13.22
N ILE A 97 -12.24 -3.56 14.30
CA ILE A 97 -11.03 -4.28 14.71
C ILE A 97 -11.36 -5.22 15.88
N ARG A 98 -11.19 -6.53 15.67
CA ARG A 98 -11.34 -7.54 16.74
C ARG A 98 -10.04 -7.69 17.50
N ALA A 99 -10.07 -7.67 18.83
CA ALA A 99 -8.86 -7.75 19.65
C ALA A 99 -8.35 -9.20 19.89
N ASP A 100 -8.45 -10.09 18.90
CA ASP A 100 -8.04 -11.50 19.06
C ASP A 100 -6.58 -11.76 18.60
N LEU A 101 -6.09 -12.99 18.76
CA LEU A 101 -4.71 -13.34 18.41
C LEU A 101 -4.43 -13.23 16.91
N LEU A 102 -5.43 -13.50 16.06
CA LEU A 102 -5.30 -13.38 14.61
C LEU A 102 -5.08 -11.92 14.22
N GLU A 103 -5.73 -10.99 14.92
CA GLU A 103 -5.50 -9.57 14.75
C GLU A 103 -4.08 -9.14 15.10
N TYR A 104 -3.53 -9.63 16.21
CA TYR A 104 -2.17 -9.27 16.62
C TYR A 104 -1.13 -9.78 15.61
N GLU A 105 -1.28 -11.01 15.12
CA GLU A 105 -0.46 -11.54 14.04
C GLU A 105 -0.65 -10.72 12.75
N HIS A 106 -1.86 -10.22 12.50
CA HIS A 106 -2.16 -9.36 11.38
C HIS A 106 -1.37 -8.04 11.45
N LEU A 107 -1.46 -7.34 12.58
CA LEU A 107 -0.75 -6.08 12.81
C LEU A 107 0.78 -6.25 12.77
N ASN A 108 1.30 -7.34 13.30
CA ASN A 108 2.74 -7.62 13.26
C ASN A 108 3.27 -7.79 11.83
N HIS A 109 2.57 -8.55 10.97
CA HIS A 109 3.01 -8.67 9.59
C HIS A 109 2.81 -7.36 8.82
N CYS A 110 1.77 -6.57 9.13
CA CYS A 110 1.56 -5.24 8.54
C CYS A 110 2.78 -4.35 8.79
N ILE A 111 3.28 -4.33 10.03
CA ILE A 111 4.48 -3.57 10.41
C ILE A 111 5.71 -4.07 9.61
N ASP A 112 5.91 -5.38 9.52
CA ASP A 112 7.06 -5.94 8.80
C ASP A 112 6.99 -5.69 7.29
N SER A 113 5.79 -5.80 6.70
CA SER A 113 5.54 -5.49 5.29
C SER A 113 5.88 -4.03 4.96
N ILE A 114 5.42 -3.09 5.78
CA ILE A 114 5.74 -1.65 5.61
C ILE A 114 7.25 -1.42 5.77
N ARG A 115 7.89 -2.05 6.77
CA ARG A 115 9.35 -1.98 6.95
C ARG A 115 10.10 -2.46 5.70
N GLN A 116 9.72 -3.61 5.15
CA GLN A 116 10.34 -4.16 3.93
C GLN A 116 10.15 -3.20 2.74
N SER A 117 8.96 -2.63 2.58
CA SER A 117 8.66 -1.68 1.51
C SER A 117 9.47 -0.39 1.61
N LEU A 118 9.64 0.16 2.82
CA LEU A 118 10.49 1.33 3.07
C LEU A 118 11.97 1.05 2.75
N MET A 119 12.46 -0.16 3.06
CA MET A 119 13.83 -0.55 2.71
C MET A 119 14.01 -0.76 1.21
N CYS A 120 13.00 -1.34 0.54
CA CYS A 120 13.02 -1.56 -0.91
C CYS A 120 13.02 -0.25 -1.69
N SER A 121 12.19 0.72 -1.27
CA SER A 121 12.03 2.01 -1.96
C SER A 121 12.99 3.11 -1.49
N SER A 122 13.56 2.97 -0.29
CA SER A 122 14.58 3.82 0.36
C SER A 122 14.66 5.27 -0.14
N ASP A 123 14.00 6.16 0.59
CA ASP A 123 14.14 7.60 0.37
C ASP A 123 15.47 8.12 0.95
N ILE A 124 16.31 8.69 0.08
CA ILE A 124 17.64 9.22 0.44
C ILE A 124 17.63 10.73 0.74
N SER A 125 16.46 11.36 0.79
CA SER A 125 16.32 12.79 1.09
C SER A 125 16.80 13.09 2.51
N VAL A 126 17.59 14.16 2.65
CA VAL A 126 18.28 14.46 3.90
C VAL A 126 17.42 15.38 4.76
N ASN A 127 16.92 14.85 5.87
CA ASN A 127 16.37 15.67 6.96
C ASN A 127 17.48 16.55 7.55
N VAL A 128 17.20 17.85 7.65
CA VAL A 128 18.21 18.84 8.10
C VAL A 128 18.05 19.15 9.58
N TRP A 129 19.14 19.57 10.23
CA TRP A 129 19.15 19.96 11.64
C TRP A 129 19.45 21.45 11.76
N GLN A 130 18.57 22.20 12.42
CA GLN A 130 18.64 23.66 12.49
C GLN A 130 18.26 24.18 13.89
N TRP A 131 18.82 25.32 14.29
CA TRP A 131 18.39 26.01 15.52
C TRP A 131 16.91 26.42 15.40
N SER A 132 16.09 26.05 16.37
CA SER A 132 14.70 26.50 16.47
C SER A 132 14.60 27.62 17.50
N GLU A 133 14.32 28.84 17.05
CA GLU A 133 14.06 29.97 17.98
C GLU A 133 12.83 29.73 18.86
N HIS A 134 11.86 28.94 18.38
CA HIS A 134 10.66 28.62 19.15
C HIS A 134 10.93 27.65 20.31
N TYR A 135 11.84 26.69 20.10
CA TYR A 135 12.13 25.64 21.09
C TYR A 135 13.46 25.83 21.83
N GLU A 136 14.29 26.80 21.42
CA GLU A 136 15.62 27.08 21.97
C GLU A 136 16.59 25.87 21.95
N PHE A 137 16.47 25.00 20.94
CA PHE A 137 17.41 23.91 20.68
C PHE A 137 17.53 23.58 19.19
N VAL A 138 18.54 22.78 18.82
CA VAL A 138 18.72 22.27 17.44
C VAL A 138 17.72 21.15 17.16
N ALA A 139 16.73 21.43 16.31
CA ALA A 139 15.68 20.50 15.95
C ALA A 139 15.86 19.95 14.52
N GLY A 140 15.43 18.70 14.32
CA GLY A 140 15.29 18.13 12.98
C GLY A 140 14.12 18.76 12.23
N ARG A 141 14.32 19.10 10.97
CA ARG A 141 13.30 19.54 10.02
C ARG A 141 13.08 18.42 9.01
N VAL A 142 11.86 17.88 9.02
CA VAL A 142 11.42 16.78 8.15
C VAL A 142 10.57 17.25 6.97
N ASN A 143 10.24 18.55 6.93
CA ASN A 143 9.59 19.20 5.81
C ASN A 143 10.61 19.59 4.73
N VAL A 144 11.38 18.61 4.27
CA VAL A 144 12.34 18.76 3.18
C VAL A 144 11.71 18.29 1.86
N ALA A 145 12.38 18.56 0.75
CA ALA A 145 11.94 18.06 -0.55
C ALA A 145 12.37 16.59 -0.71
N HIS A 146 11.44 15.78 -1.19
CA HIS A 146 11.61 14.36 -1.45
C HIS A 146 11.38 14.07 -2.93
N SER A 147 12.12 13.13 -3.50
CA SER A 147 11.85 12.60 -4.84
C SER A 147 10.90 11.42 -4.71
N CYS A 148 9.63 11.62 -5.04
CA CYS A 148 8.57 10.64 -4.86
C CYS A 148 8.09 10.11 -6.22
N ARG A 149 7.51 8.90 -6.23
CA ARG A 149 6.69 8.46 -7.37
C ARG A 149 5.38 9.23 -7.34
N ASN A 150 4.90 9.66 -8.50
CA ASN A 150 3.62 10.33 -8.65
C ASN A 150 2.51 9.36 -8.27
N PHE A 151 1.94 9.56 -7.09
CA PHE A 151 0.97 8.63 -6.53
C PHE A 151 -0.36 8.69 -7.28
N ASP A 152 -0.76 9.87 -7.74
CA ASP A 152 -2.00 10.06 -8.50
C ASP A 152 -1.96 9.30 -9.84
N LYS A 153 -0.81 9.25 -10.51
CA LYS A 153 -0.59 8.46 -11.73
C LYS A 153 -0.73 6.96 -11.49
N LEU A 154 -0.15 6.45 -10.40
CA LEU A 154 -0.30 5.04 -10.01
C LEU A 154 -1.77 4.70 -9.71
N LYS A 155 -2.47 5.63 -9.05
CA LYS A 155 -3.89 5.49 -8.70
C LYS A 155 -4.79 5.54 -9.93
N GLU A 156 -4.53 6.45 -10.86
CA GLU A 156 -5.21 6.53 -12.17
C GLU A 156 -5.04 5.21 -12.94
N TRP A 157 -3.80 4.74 -13.08
CA TRP A 157 -3.47 3.47 -13.74
C TRP A 157 -4.25 2.27 -13.16
N THR A 158 -4.37 2.26 -11.83
CA THR A 158 -5.06 1.20 -11.07
C THR A 158 -6.57 1.25 -11.28
N ARG A 159 -7.16 2.46 -11.22
CA ARG A 159 -8.59 2.67 -11.45
C ARG A 159 -9.03 2.25 -12.85
N GLU A 160 -8.21 2.51 -13.87
CA GLU A 160 -8.50 2.09 -15.24
C GLU A 160 -8.52 0.56 -15.42
N ARG A 161 -7.88 -0.17 -14.51
CA ARG A 161 -7.66 -1.62 -14.61
C ARG A 161 -8.37 -2.41 -13.53
N MET A 162 -9.32 -1.80 -12.82
CA MET A 162 -10.06 -2.46 -11.75
C MET A 162 -10.57 -3.84 -12.16
N ALA A 163 -10.31 -4.83 -11.30
CA ALA A 163 -11.03 -6.08 -11.38
C ALA A 163 -12.52 -5.85 -10.98
N PRO A 164 -13.44 -6.73 -11.40
CA PRO A 164 -14.83 -6.66 -10.97
C PRO A 164 -14.95 -6.75 -9.45
N GLU A 165 -16.03 -6.21 -8.89
CA GLU A 165 -16.36 -6.42 -7.49
C GLU A 165 -16.56 -7.92 -7.24
N HIS A 166 -15.90 -8.46 -6.21
CA HIS A 166 -15.82 -9.90 -5.93
C HIS A 166 -15.38 -10.72 -7.17
N PRO A 167 -14.13 -10.56 -7.64
CA PRO A 167 -13.70 -11.09 -8.94
C PRO A 167 -13.45 -12.61 -8.95
N ILE A 168 -13.59 -13.28 -7.79
CA ILE A 168 -13.27 -14.69 -7.61
C ILE A 168 -14.27 -15.40 -6.70
N GLU A 169 -14.49 -16.69 -6.96
CA GLU A 169 -15.11 -17.63 -6.03
C GLU A 169 -14.04 -18.27 -5.14
N ILE A 170 -13.84 -17.74 -3.93
CA ILE A 170 -12.71 -18.13 -3.04
C ILE A 170 -12.73 -19.59 -2.57
N TYR A 171 -13.84 -20.31 -2.77
CA TYR A 171 -14.02 -21.70 -2.38
C TYR A 171 -13.96 -22.69 -3.54
N GLU A 172 -13.76 -22.21 -4.78
CA GLU A 172 -13.68 -23.05 -5.96
C GLU A 172 -12.23 -23.14 -6.46
N HIS A 173 -11.76 -24.37 -6.70
CA HIS A 173 -10.45 -24.56 -7.30
C HIS A 173 -10.55 -24.38 -8.82
N VAL A 174 -9.79 -23.41 -9.34
CA VAL A 174 -9.71 -23.14 -10.78
C VAL A 174 -8.31 -23.50 -11.29
N GLU A 175 -8.24 -24.20 -12.42
CA GLU A 175 -6.96 -24.50 -13.06
C GLU A 175 -6.26 -23.20 -13.49
N ASN A 176 -4.99 -23.08 -13.10
CA ASN A 176 -4.15 -21.94 -13.44
C ASN A 176 -3.22 -22.31 -14.59
N ASP A 177 -3.44 -21.70 -15.75
CA ASP A 177 -2.74 -21.95 -17.01
C ASP A 177 -1.47 -21.09 -17.18
N LEU A 178 -1.09 -20.29 -16.18
CA LEU A 178 0.22 -19.63 -16.15
C LEU A 178 1.32 -20.69 -16.04
N PRO A 179 2.51 -20.50 -16.66
CA PRO A 179 3.64 -21.41 -16.46
C PRO A 179 4.13 -21.35 -15.01
N TYR A 180 4.78 -22.41 -14.52
CA TYR A 180 5.43 -22.36 -13.21
C TYR A 180 6.64 -21.45 -13.36
N PRO A 181 6.73 -20.33 -12.61
CA PRO A 181 7.87 -19.45 -12.73
C PRO A 181 9.14 -20.18 -12.27
N PRO A 182 10.30 -19.87 -12.86
CA PRO A 182 11.55 -20.55 -12.57
C PRO A 182 12.08 -20.33 -11.14
N VAL A 183 11.43 -19.47 -10.33
CA VAL A 183 11.89 -19.15 -8.98
C VAL A 183 10.89 -19.66 -7.94
N TYR A 184 11.12 -20.89 -7.46
CA TYR A 184 10.77 -21.33 -6.11
C TYR A 184 11.56 -22.60 -5.75
N HIS A 185 12.83 -22.43 -5.38
CA HIS A 185 13.56 -23.38 -4.53
C HIS A 185 14.49 -22.61 -3.59
N SER A 186 13.94 -21.95 -2.58
CA SER A 186 14.64 -21.74 -1.29
C SER A 186 13.65 -21.34 -0.20
N ALA A 187 12.87 -22.30 0.29
CA ALA A 187 12.25 -22.21 1.61
C ALA A 187 11.93 -23.63 2.10
N ALA A 188 12.99 -24.39 2.37
CA ALA A 188 12.96 -25.60 3.19
C ALA A 188 14.38 -25.85 3.72
N GLU A 189 14.77 -25.10 4.75
CA GLU A 189 15.67 -25.54 5.83
C GLU A 189 15.13 -25.01 7.15
#